data_AF-A0A819BBR4-F1
#
_entry.id   AF-A0A819BBR4-F1
#
_cell.length_a   1.000
_cell.length_b   1.000
_cell.length_c   1.000
_cell.angle_alpha   90.00
_cell.angle_beta   90.00
_cell.angle_gamma   90.00
#
_symmetry.space_group_name_H-M   'P 1'
#
loop_
_entity.id
_entity.type
_entity.pdbx_description
1 polymer ?
#
loop_
_entity_poly.entity_id
_entity_poly.type
_entity_poly.pdbx_seq_one_letter_code
_entity_poly.pdbx_strand_id
1 'polypeptide(L)'
;MNHGPFNMKLGFYPEAGYIVHGGGNDDVGTYIITGIYSPRTLRMSLKKHYQTGTGNPQENLGHKVKIQVEWNHYNQQFEGKYYVRTRLHKDENIFIIRYEGTAY
;
A
#
# COMPACT_ATOMS: atom_id res chain seq x y z
N MET A 1 -5.34 0.49 16.60
CA MET A 1 -3.87 0.50 16.67
C MET A 1 -3.39 1.54 15.67
N ASN A 2 -2.52 2.47 16.07
CA ASN A 2 -2.05 3.54 15.20
C ASN A 2 -0.65 3.16 14.71
N HIS A 3 -0.64 2.47 13.57
CA HIS A 3 0.55 2.04 12.87
C HIS A 3 1.14 3.30 12.18
N GLY A 4 2.37 3.68 12.52
CA GLY A 4 3.00 4.96 12.11
C GLY A 4 3.20 5.12 10.59
N PRO A 5 3.88 6.19 10.12
CA PRO A 5 4.24 6.29 8.72
C PRO A 5 5.22 5.16 8.35
N PHE A 6 4.96 4.49 7.22
CA PHE A 6 5.79 3.37 6.74
C PHE A 6 6.36 3.66 5.36
N ASN A 7 7.62 3.32 5.21
CA ASN A 7 8.31 3.44 3.93
C ASN A 7 7.99 2.21 3.07
N MET A 8 7.53 2.47 1.86
CA MET A 8 7.35 1.45 0.82
C MET A 8 8.09 1.86 -0.45
N LYS A 9 8.54 0.88 -1.21
CA LYS A 9 9.08 1.11 -2.56
C LYS A 9 8.05 0.67 -3.57
N LEU A 10 7.71 1.54 -4.52
CA LEU A 10 6.80 1.25 -5.64
C LEU A 10 7.54 1.52 -6.96
N GLY A 11 7.59 0.51 -7.82
CA GLY A 11 8.02 0.61 -9.21
C GLY A 11 6.80 0.63 -10.13
N PHE A 12 6.80 1.56 -11.09
CA PHE A 12 5.74 1.73 -12.08
C PHE A 12 6.24 1.26 -13.44
N TYR A 13 5.49 0.36 -14.07
CA TYR A 13 5.87 -0.27 -15.34
C TYR A 13 4.86 0.13 -16.42
N PRO A 14 5.04 1.29 -17.08
CA PRO A 14 4.07 1.81 -18.05
C PRO A 14 3.93 0.89 -19.27
N GLU A 15 5.02 0.29 -19.74
CA GLU A 15 5.04 -0.65 -20.87
C GLU A 15 4.30 -1.96 -20.58
N ALA A 16 4.14 -2.30 -19.29
CA ALA A 16 3.43 -3.49 -18.84
C ALA A 16 1.98 -3.20 -18.43
N GLY A 17 1.34 -2.17 -19.02
CA GLY A 17 -0.03 -1.81 -18.69
C GLY A 17 -0.19 -1.10 -17.34
N TYR A 18 0.79 -0.28 -16.97
CA TYR A 18 0.80 0.52 -15.74
C TYR A 18 0.68 -0.34 -14.46
N ILE A 19 1.34 -1.49 -14.49
CA ILE A 19 1.47 -2.35 -13.31
C ILE A 19 2.35 -1.64 -12.27
N VAL A 20 1.97 -1.81 -11.01
CA VAL A 20 2.73 -1.35 -9.85
C VAL A 20 3.22 -2.57 -9.07
N HIS A 21 4.52 -2.63 -8.81
CA HIS A 21 5.13 -3.62 -7.91
C HIS A 21 5.89 -2.93 -6.80
N GLY A 22 5.92 -3.55 -5.64
CA GLY A 22 6.62 -2.98 -4.52
C GLY A 22 6.68 -3.86 -3.30
N GLY A 23 7.09 -3.26 -2.20
CA GLY A 23 7.15 -3.92 -0.91
C GLY A 23 7.76 -3.02 0.13
N GLY A 24 7.81 -3.54 1.34
CA GLY A 24 8.36 -2.87 2.50
C GLY A 24 8.26 -3.73 3.74
N ASN A 25 8.57 -3.12 4.86
CA ASN A 25 8.43 -3.72 6.17
C ASN A 25 7.83 -2.68 7.11
N ASP A 26 6.89 -3.12 7.95
CA ASP A 26 6.33 -2.33 9.04
C ASP A 26 6.32 -3.16 10.33
N ASP A 27 5.65 -2.63 11.37
CA ASP A 27 5.50 -3.27 12.67
C ASP A 27 4.64 -4.55 12.62
N VAL A 28 3.71 -4.65 11.68
CA VAL A 28 2.97 -5.89 11.41
C VAL A 28 3.91 -6.90 10.77
N GLY A 29 4.66 -6.53 9.73
CA GLY A 29 5.71 -7.37 9.16
C GLY A 29 6.14 -6.99 7.75
N THR A 30 6.82 -7.93 7.09
CA THR A 30 7.30 -7.75 5.71
C THR A 30 6.19 -8.04 4.74
N TYR A 31 6.09 -7.22 3.69
CA TYR A 31 5.00 -7.32 2.72
C TYR A 31 5.46 -7.03 1.29
N ILE A 32 4.69 -7.58 0.36
CA ILE A 32 4.78 -7.26 -1.07
C ILE A 32 3.54 -6.48 -1.50
N ILE A 33 3.71 -5.61 -2.49
CA ILE A 33 2.65 -4.84 -3.12
C ILE A 33 2.59 -5.18 -4.60
N THR A 34 1.36 -5.40 -5.08
CA THR A 34 1.05 -5.51 -6.51
C THR A 34 -0.18 -4.68 -6.82
N GLY A 35 -0.27 -4.11 -8.00
CA GLY A 35 -1.44 -3.32 -8.36
C GLY A 35 -1.39 -2.75 -9.75
N ILE A 36 -2.35 -1.87 -10.02
CA ILE A 36 -2.52 -1.19 -11.30
C ILE A 36 -2.75 0.29 -11.02
N TYR A 37 -2.05 1.14 -11.76
CA TYR A 37 -2.30 2.56 -11.85
C TYR A 37 -3.05 2.88 -13.16
N SER A 38 -4.07 3.73 -13.10
CA SER A 38 -4.76 4.22 -14.30
C SER A 38 -4.36 5.67 -14.56
N PRO A 39 -3.58 5.98 -15.62
CA PRO A 39 -3.23 7.35 -15.94
C PRO A 39 -4.44 8.17 -16.41
N ARG A 40 -5.54 7.53 -16.81
CA ARG A 40 -6.77 8.20 -17.25
C ARG A 40 -7.58 8.77 -16.08
N THR A 41 -7.67 8.03 -14.99
CA THR A 41 -8.45 8.42 -13.80
C THR A 41 -7.58 8.87 -12.64
N LEU A 42 -6.25 8.76 -12.79
CA LEU A 42 -5.26 9.01 -11.75
C LEU A 42 -5.50 8.20 -10.47
N ARG A 43 -6.14 7.03 -10.62
CA ARG A 43 -6.46 6.10 -9.53
C ARG A 43 -5.50 4.93 -9.51
N MET A 44 -5.24 4.42 -8.32
CA MET A 44 -4.42 3.27 -8.08
C MET A 44 -5.15 2.26 -7.22
N SER A 45 -5.12 1.00 -7.64
CA SER A 45 -5.64 -0.13 -6.87
C SER A 45 -4.49 -1.07 -6.55
N LEU A 46 -4.17 -1.18 -5.27
CA LEU A 46 -3.05 -1.96 -4.77
C LEU A 46 -3.55 -3.11 -3.87
N LYS A 47 -2.80 -4.20 -3.89
CA LYS A 47 -2.92 -5.35 -3.01
C LYS A 47 -1.60 -5.50 -2.27
N LYS A 48 -1.63 -5.20 -0.97
CA LYS A 48 -0.54 -5.48 -0.03
C LYS A 48 -0.76 -6.86 0.56
N HIS A 49 0.28 -7.69 0.60
CA HIS A 49 0.23 -9.04 1.15
C HIS A 49 1.38 -9.23 2.13
N TYR A 50 1.04 -9.48 3.39
CA TYR A 50 2.02 -9.77 4.42
C TYR A 50 2.57 -11.20 4.27
N GLN A 51 3.89 -11.34 4.41
CA GLN A 51 4.56 -12.62 4.43
C GLN A 51 4.46 -13.23 5.84
N THR A 52 3.89 -14.42 5.94
CA THR A 52 3.75 -15.17 7.21
C THR A 52 5.12 -15.41 7.85
N GLY A 53 5.21 -15.29 9.18
CA GLY A 53 6.46 -15.54 9.93
C GLY A 53 7.39 -14.32 10.01
N THR A 54 6.91 -13.13 9.64
CA THR A 54 7.64 -11.86 9.76
C THR A 54 6.90 -10.90 10.70
N GLY A 55 7.63 -10.00 11.37
CA GLY A 55 7.04 -8.99 12.27
C GLY A 55 6.29 -9.60 13.45
N ASN A 56 5.15 -9.00 13.83
CA ASN A 56 4.37 -9.40 14.99
C ASN A 56 3.43 -10.60 14.67
N PRO A 57 3.63 -11.79 15.28
CA PRO A 57 2.81 -12.98 15.00
C PRO A 57 1.33 -12.84 15.41
N GLN A 58 1.00 -11.94 16.33
CA GLN A 58 -0.38 -11.72 16.77
C GLN A 58 -1.18 -10.88 15.75
N GLU A 59 -0.50 -10.09 14.92
CA GLU A 59 -1.12 -9.19 13.93
C GLU A 59 -0.90 -9.69 12.49
N ASN A 60 0.27 -10.25 12.20
CA ASN A 60 0.61 -10.80 10.90
C ASN A 60 0.05 -12.22 10.70
N LEU A 61 -1.22 -12.24 10.32
CA LEU A 61 -1.93 -13.46 9.95
C LEU A 61 -1.74 -13.85 8.46
N GLY A 62 -0.70 -13.33 7.79
CA GLY A 62 -0.49 -13.54 6.34
C GLY A 62 -1.60 -12.94 5.48
N HIS A 63 -2.22 -11.87 5.96
CA HIS A 63 -3.44 -11.35 5.37
C HIS A 63 -3.16 -10.37 4.22
N LYS A 64 -4.23 -10.10 3.45
CA LYS A 64 -4.20 -9.16 2.32
C LYS A 64 -4.91 -7.87 2.71
N VAL A 65 -4.30 -6.75 2.36
CA VAL A 65 -4.87 -5.41 2.49
C VAL A 65 -5.11 -4.87 1.08
N LYS A 66 -6.33 -4.42 0.81
CA LYS A 66 -6.66 -3.70 -0.42
C LYS A 66 -6.48 -2.21 -0.16
N ILE A 67 -5.81 -1.50 -1.06
CA ILE A 67 -5.61 -0.06 -0.96
C ILE A 67 -6.15 0.55 -2.24
N GLN A 68 -6.97 1.59 -2.11
CA GLN A 68 -7.52 2.36 -3.22
C GLN A 68 -7.26 3.82 -2.97
N VAL A 69 -6.50 4.44 -3.86
CA VAL A 69 -6.09 5.84 -3.75
C VAL A 69 -6.23 6.56 -5.09
N GLU A 70 -6.38 7.88 -5.03
CA GLU A 70 -6.47 8.78 -6.17
C GLU A 70 -5.45 9.92 -5.99
N TRP A 71 -4.89 10.40 -7.10
CA TRP A 71 -3.97 11.53 -7.06
C TRP A 71 -4.69 12.81 -6.64
N ASN A 72 -4.28 13.39 -5.52
CA ASN A 72 -4.73 14.69 -5.08
C ASN A 72 -3.79 15.76 -5.64
N HIS A 73 -4.29 16.55 -6.61
CA HIS A 73 -3.52 17.62 -7.25
C HIS A 73 -3.13 18.77 -6.31
N TYR A 74 -3.94 19.03 -5.28
CA TYR A 74 -3.70 20.10 -4.33
C TYR A 74 -2.58 19.74 -3.35
N ASN A 75 -2.61 18.52 -2.80
CA ASN A 75 -1.62 18.03 -1.85
C ASN A 75 -0.40 17.35 -2.50
N GLN A 76 -0.43 17.16 -3.83
CA GLN A 76 0.60 16.45 -4.60
C GLN A 76 0.93 15.06 -4.04
N GLN A 77 -0.10 14.31 -3.68
CA GLN A 77 0.02 12.98 -3.09
C GLN A 77 -1.15 12.09 -3.48
N PHE A 78 -1.01 10.78 -3.35
CA PHE A 78 -2.16 9.88 -3.47
C PHE A 78 -2.89 9.77 -2.13
N GLU A 79 -4.22 9.84 -2.16
CA GLU A 79 -5.09 9.77 -0.98
C GLU A 79 -6.24 8.80 -1.22
N GLY A 80 -6.67 8.12 -0.17
CA GLY A 80 -7.82 7.24 -0.24
C GLY A 80 -7.94 6.38 1.00
N LYS A 81 -8.24 5.10 0.82
CA LYS A 81 -8.48 4.17 1.92
C LYS A 81 -7.73 2.85 1.75
N TYR A 82 -7.39 2.24 2.87
CA TYR A 82 -7.13 0.81 2.92
C TYR A 82 -8.32 0.05 3.46
N TYR A 83 -8.38 -1.23 3.13
CA TYR A 83 -9.38 -2.18 3.60
C TYR A 83 -8.67 -3.47 3.99
N VAL A 84 -8.81 -3.86 5.25
CA VAL A 84 -8.29 -5.14 5.76
C VAL A 84 -9.46 -6.03 6.13
N ARG A 85 -9.32 -7.32 5.80
CA ARG A 85 -10.24 -8.37 6.25
C ARG A 85 -9.45 -9.63 6.56
N THR A 86 -9.41 -9.99 7.83
CA THR A 86 -8.87 -11.25 8.33
C THR A 86 -10.02 -12.10 8.88
N ARG A 87 -9.71 -13.28 9.44
CA ARG A 87 -10.70 -14.07 10.18
C ARG A 87 -11.08 -13.43 11.53
N LEU A 88 -10.19 -12.61 12.10
CA LEU A 88 -10.33 -12.04 13.43
C LEU A 88 -10.83 -10.58 13.42
N HIS A 89 -10.61 -9.86 12.32
CA HIS A 89 -10.82 -8.42 12.28
C HIS A 89 -11.15 -7.92 10.87
N LYS A 90 -11.89 -6.81 10.80
CA LYS A 90 -12.14 -6.02 9.61
C LYS A 90 -11.95 -4.55 9.97
N ASP A 91 -11.24 -3.83 9.12
CA ASP A 91 -11.01 -2.39 9.30
C ASP A 91 -10.85 -1.68 7.95
N GLU A 92 -11.15 -0.40 7.97
CA GLU A 92 -10.90 0.53 6.87
C GLU A 92 -10.49 1.88 7.44
N ASN A 93 -9.46 2.48 6.86
CA ASN A 93 -9.00 3.78 7.31
C ASN A 93 -8.32 4.54 6.16
N ILE A 94 -8.06 5.83 6.41
CA ILE A 94 -7.39 6.72 5.47
C ILE A 94 -6.00 6.17 5.15
N PHE A 95 -5.64 6.23 3.88
CA PHE A 95 -4.32 5.86 3.39
C PHE A 95 -3.77 6.96 2.50
N ILE A 96 -2.52 7.36 2.74
CA ILE A 96 -1.84 8.42 2.00
C ILE A 96 -0.50 7.88 1.51
N ILE A 97 -0.22 8.03 0.23
CA ILE A 97 1.09 7.74 -0.37
C ILE A 97 1.69 9.05 -0.84
N ARG A 98 2.80 9.45 -0.21
CA ARG A 98 3.60 10.61 -0.58
C ARG A 98 4.90 10.14 -1.18
N TYR A 99 5.39 10.87 -2.18
CA TYR A 99 6.74 10.64 -2.68
C TYR A 99 7.75 11.18 -1.67
N GLU A 100 8.54 10.29 -1.07
CA GLU A 100 9.74 10.66 -0.34
C GLU A 100 10.93 10.45 -1.26
N GLY A 101 11.30 11.49 -2.00
CA GLY A 101 12.52 11.48 -2.79
C GLY A 101 13.76 11.59 -1.90
N THR A 102 14.88 11.01 -2.34
CA THR A 102 16.18 11.63 -2.09
C THR A 102 16.39 12.69 -3.16
N ALA A 103 16.53 13.96 -2.75
CA ALA A 103 17.01 15.01 -3.64
C ALA A 103 18.35 14.57 -4.27
N TYR A 104 18.44 14.64 -5.59
CA TYR A 104 19.71 14.55 -6.31
C TYR A 104 20.27 15.96 -6.50
#